data_AF-D7TSA3-F1
#
_entry.id   AF-D7TSA3-F1
#
_cell.length_a   1.000
_cell.length_b   1.000
_cell.length_c   1.000
_cell.angle_alpha   90.00
_cell.angle_beta   90.00
_cell.angle_gamma   90.00
#
_symmetry.space_group_name_H-M   'P 1'
#
loop_
_entity.id
_entity.type
_entity.pdbx_description
1 polymer ?
#
loop_
_entity_poly.entity_id
_entity_poly.type
_entity_poly.pdbx_seq_one_letter_code
_entity_poly.pdbx_strand_id
1 'polypeptide(L)'
;MLKQYSFFPHLSTYKPHTLYDGGSRRVYLEFYLGSLEEVWVLVLNITSPLSNWSFADNVLPAPKSRDGGPPSYICRLSGASHENRTFWLEASSSKEIRVEVVVLYQYMVDAGKKLKGLFPSWVDVTAYSSFLSSYVF
;
A
#
# COMPACT_ATOMS: atom_id res chain seq x y z
N MET A 1 -3.76 -4.93 23.68
CA MET A 1 -3.54 -4.39 22.33
C MET A 1 -4.66 -3.38 22.06
N LEU A 2 -4.38 -2.19 21.53
CA LEU A 2 -5.42 -1.20 21.20
C LEU A 2 -6.34 -1.76 20.11
N LYS A 3 -7.66 -1.57 20.23
CA LYS A 3 -8.64 -2.13 19.26
C LYS A 3 -8.31 -1.73 17.81
N GLN A 4 -7.81 -0.50 17.62
CA GLN A 4 -7.41 0.07 16.33
C GLN A 4 -6.20 -0.61 15.69
N TYR A 5 -5.48 -1.47 16.42
CA TYR A 5 -4.30 -2.22 15.94
C TYR A 5 -4.48 -3.73 16.10
N SER A 6 -5.72 -4.21 16.17
CA SER A 6 -5.99 -5.66 16.29
C SER A 6 -5.60 -6.42 15.03
N PHE A 7 -5.80 -5.80 13.87
CA PHE A 7 -5.37 -6.31 12.57
C PHE A 7 -4.57 -5.24 11.84
N PHE A 8 -3.38 -5.60 11.38
CA PHE A 8 -2.53 -4.70 10.61
C PHE A 8 -2.92 -4.70 9.13
N PRO A 9 -2.61 -3.61 8.41
CA PRO A 9 -2.71 -3.58 6.96
C PRO A 9 -1.96 -4.76 6.36
N HIS A 10 -2.60 -5.45 5.41
CA HIS A 10 -1.95 -6.55 4.72
C HIS A 10 -2.36 -6.64 3.26
N LEU A 11 -1.47 -7.23 2.47
CA LEU A 11 -1.66 -7.50 1.05
C LEU A 11 -1.68 -9.02 0.84
N SER A 12 -2.61 -9.51 0.04
CA SER A 12 -2.76 -10.92 -0.27
C SER A 12 -3.19 -11.12 -1.72
N THR A 13 -3.10 -12.36 -2.21
CA THR A 13 -3.69 -12.75 -3.50
C THR A 13 -5.13 -13.24 -3.29
N TYR A 14 -6.09 -12.70 -4.04
CA TYR A 14 -7.50 -13.11 -3.91
C TYR A 14 -7.93 -14.16 -4.94
N LYS A 15 -7.13 -14.42 -5.98
CA LYS A 15 -7.36 -15.51 -6.95
C LYS A 15 -6.06 -15.93 -7.65
N PRO A 16 -6.05 -17.11 -8.32
CA PRO A 16 -4.87 -17.59 -9.04
C PRO A 16 -4.35 -16.61 -10.10
N HIS A 17 -3.04 -16.65 -10.33
CA HIS A 17 -2.38 -15.82 -11.34
C HIS A 17 -2.81 -16.23 -12.75
N THR A 18 -2.93 -15.26 -13.65
CA THR A 18 -3.12 -15.53 -15.09
C THR A 18 -1.77 -15.48 -15.77
N LEU A 19 -1.44 -16.54 -16.51
CA LEU A 19 -0.28 -16.58 -17.39
C LEU A 19 -0.75 -16.32 -18.82
N TYR A 20 -0.05 -15.44 -19.53
CA TYR A 20 -0.32 -15.13 -20.92
C TYR A 20 0.75 -15.73 -21.83
N ASP A 21 0.36 -16.03 -23.07
CA ASP A 21 1.29 -16.44 -24.12
C ASP A 21 2.33 -15.33 -24.33
N GLY A 22 3.61 -15.71 -24.28
CA GLY A 22 4.74 -14.75 -24.28
C GLY A 22 5.37 -14.50 -22.90
N GLY A 23 4.92 -15.17 -21.84
CA GLY A 23 5.58 -15.16 -20.53
C GLY A 23 5.20 -14.01 -19.61
N SER A 24 4.21 -13.20 -20.00
CA SER A 24 3.58 -12.20 -19.14
C SER A 24 2.71 -12.86 -18.08
N ARG A 25 2.66 -12.26 -16.90
CA ARG A 25 1.93 -12.79 -15.74
C ARG A 25 1.14 -11.68 -15.05
N ARG A 26 -0.15 -11.92 -14.83
CA ARG A 26 -1.01 -11.04 -14.04
C ARG A 26 -1.27 -11.63 -12.66
N VAL A 27 -0.97 -10.83 -11.65
CA VAL A 27 -1.21 -11.12 -10.23
C VAL A 27 -2.41 -10.30 -9.76
N TYR A 28 -3.30 -10.94 -9.01
CA TYR A 28 -4.53 -10.37 -8.51
C TYR A 28 -4.44 -10.19 -7.01
N LEU A 29 -4.42 -8.93 -6.57
CA LEU A 29 -4.09 -8.52 -5.23
C LEU A 29 -5.28 -7.88 -4.53
N GLU A 30 -5.39 -8.16 -3.24
CA GLU A 30 -6.33 -7.54 -2.34
C GLU A 30 -5.58 -6.91 -1.18
N PHE A 31 -5.85 -5.63 -0.94
CA PHE A 31 -5.33 -4.90 0.19
C PHE A 31 -6.42 -4.75 1.25
N TYR A 32 -6.13 -5.29 2.43
CA TYR A 32 -6.92 -5.10 3.62
C TYR A 32 -6.28 -4.03 4.49
N LEU A 33 -7.08 -3.02 4.86
CA LEU A 33 -6.60 -1.91 5.68
C LEU A 33 -6.42 -2.30 7.16
N GLY A 34 -6.96 -3.44 7.59
CA GLY A 34 -6.88 -3.85 8.99
C GLY A 34 -7.97 -3.20 9.84
N SER A 35 -7.62 -2.98 11.11
CA SER A 35 -8.45 -2.23 12.06
C SER A 35 -8.29 -0.71 11.97
N LEU A 36 -7.56 -0.21 10.97
CA LEU A 36 -7.37 1.22 10.76
C LEU A 36 -8.63 1.81 10.11
N GLU A 37 -9.21 2.84 10.71
CA GLU A 37 -10.45 3.47 10.24
C GLU A 37 -10.26 4.28 8.95
N GLU A 38 -9.23 5.12 8.91
CA GLU A 38 -8.92 5.99 7.79
C GLU A 38 -7.40 6.15 7.66
N VAL A 39 -6.88 6.06 6.44
CA VAL A 39 -5.46 6.32 6.17
C VAL A 39 -5.28 7.66 5.51
N TRP A 40 -4.27 8.39 5.97
CA TRP A 40 -3.90 9.62 5.33
C TRP A 40 -3.30 9.33 3.95
N VAL A 41 -2.35 8.39 3.90
CA VAL A 41 -1.69 7.95 2.66
C VAL A 41 -1.33 6.47 2.74
N LEU A 42 -1.67 5.73 1.69
CA LEU A 42 -1.14 4.41 1.35
C LEU A 42 -0.22 4.56 0.13
N VAL A 43 1.00 4.04 0.23
CA VAL A 43 1.97 3.99 -0.88
C VAL A 43 2.26 2.54 -1.21
N LEU A 44 2.13 2.19 -2.49
CA LEU A 44 2.58 0.93 -3.06
C LEU A 44 3.82 1.20 -3.90
N ASN A 45 4.96 0.63 -3.52
CA ASN A 45 6.16 0.60 -4.35
C ASN A 45 6.30 -0.78 -4.98
N ILE A 46 6.06 -0.86 -6.28
CA ILE A 46 6.02 -2.12 -7.02
C ILE A 46 7.29 -2.23 -7.85
N THR A 47 8.11 -3.23 -7.55
CA THR A 47 9.39 -3.47 -8.24
C THR A 47 9.30 -4.73 -9.09
N SER A 48 9.17 -4.54 -10.40
CA SER A 48 9.09 -5.57 -11.44
C SER A 48 8.95 -4.89 -12.80
N PRO A 49 9.35 -5.47 -13.95
CA PRO A 49 9.06 -4.88 -15.25
C PRO A 49 7.57 -5.01 -15.59
N LEU A 50 6.74 -4.08 -15.10
CA LEU A 50 5.30 -4.08 -15.36
C LEU A 50 5.00 -3.74 -16.82
N SER A 51 4.07 -4.50 -17.41
CA SER A 51 3.45 -4.17 -18.70
C SER A 51 2.14 -3.42 -18.53
N ASN A 52 1.40 -3.69 -17.44
CA ASN A 52 0.11 -3.08 -17.19
C ASN A 52 -0.29 -3.16 -15.70
N TRP A 53 -1.31 -2.41 -15.30
CA TRP A 53 -1.89 -2.45 -13.95
C TRP A 53 -3.36 -2.01 -13.95
N SER A 54 -4.07 -2.21 -12.85
CA SER A 54 -5.48 -1.79 -12.74
C SER A 54 -5.70 -0.39 -12.16
N PHE A 55 -4.63 0.37 -11.91
CA PHE A 55 -4.71 1.71 -11.35
C PHE A 55 -4.81 2.77 -12.46
N ALA A 56 -5.32 3.96 -12.12
CA ALA A 56 -5.30 5.14 -13.00
C ALA A 56 -5.76 4.85 -14.44
N ASP A 57 -6.95 4.27 -14.59
CA ASP A 57 -7.53 3.87 -15.89
C ASP A 57 -6.65 2.93 -16.73
N ASN A 58 -5.86 2.09 -16.05
CA ASN A 58 -4.85 1.20 -16.62
C ASN A 58 -3.70 1.93 -17.32
N VAL A 59 -3.45 3.20 -16.98
CA VAL A 59 -2.32 3.97 -17.50
C VAL A 59 -1.12 3.80 -16.58
N LEU A 60 -0.14 3.02 -17.05
CA LEU A 60 1.09 2.77 -16.31
C LEU A 60 2.03 3.99 -16.38
N PRO A 61 2.49 4.56 -15.25
CA PRO A 61 3.42 5.69 -15.26
C PRO A 61 4.81 5.23 -15.68
N ALA A 62 5.66 6.19 -16.03
CA ALA A 62 7.07 5.91 -16.27
C ALA A 62 7.71 5.30 -15.00
N PRO A 63 8.45 4.17 -15.11
CA PRO A 63 9.12 3.58 -13.98
C PRO A 63 10.24 4.49 -13.47
N LYS A 64 10.50 4.40 -12.17
CA LYS A 64 11.68 4.98 -11.54
C LYS A 64 12.72 3.87 -11.37
N SER A 65 13.96 4.14 -11.76
CA SER A 65 15.10 3.29 -11.45
C SER A 65 16.16 4.12 -10.75
N ARG A 66 16.86 3.49 -9.79
CA ARG A 66 18.01 4.09 -9.13
C ARG A 66 19.26 3.35 -9.60
N ASP A 67 20.21 4.07 -10.18
CA ASP A 67 21.56 3.56 -10.50
C ASP A 67 21.59 2.22 -11.26
N GLY A 68 20.65 2.01 -12.21
CA GLY A 68 20.55 0.76 -12.97
C GLY A 68 19.82 -0.40 -12.27
N GLY A 69 19.22 -0.13 -11.09
CA GLY A 69 18.35 -1.06 -10.38
C GLY A 69 17.04 -1.37 -11.10
N PRO A 70 16.28 -2.37 -10.63
CA PRO A 70 15.02 -2.78 -11.25
C PRO A 70 14.01 -1.63 -11.30
N PRO A 71 13.15 -1.58 -12.33
CA PRO A 71 12.13 -0.55 -12.45
C PRO A 71 11.12 -0.66 -11.30
N SER A 72 10.79 0.50 -10.72
CA SER A 72 9.83 0.66 -9.64
C SER A 72 8.69 1.59 -10.04
N TYR A 73 7.47 1.20 -9.72
CA TYR A 73 6.24 1.93 -9.99
C TYR A 73 5.61 2.33 -8.66
N ILE A 74 5.26 3.61 -8.52
CA ILE A 74 4.71 4.15 -7.28
C ILE A 74 3.23 4.47 -7.50
N CYS A 75 2.36 3.84 -6.72
CA CYS A 75 0.95 4.21 -6.62
C CYS A 75 0.68 4.81 -5.22
N ARG A 76 -0.03 5.93 -5.19
CA ARG A 76 -0.45 6.60 -3.95
C ARG A 76 -1.95 6.64 -3.89
N LEU A 77 -2.49 6.15 -2.78
CA LEU A 77 -3.91 6.09 -2.52
C LEU A 77 -4.20 6.83 -1.21
N SER A 78 -5.31 7.56 -1.17
CA SER A 78 -5.77 8.27 0.03
C SER A 78 -7.26 8.04 0.25
N GLY A 79 -7.74 8.40 1.45
CA GLY A 79 -9.16 8.41 1.82
C GLY A 79 -9.58 7.21 2.67
N ALA A 80 -10.74 7.36 3.32
CA ALA A 80 -11.38 6.31 4.10
C ALA A 80 -11.95 5.22 3.20
N SER A 81 -11.84 3.96 3.61
CA SER A 81 -12.53 2.85 2.96
C SER A 81 -12.72 1.73 3.96
N HIS A 82 -13.97 1.34 4.17
CA HIS A 82 -14.34 0.19 5.00
C HIS A 82 -14.30 -1.13 4.24
N GLU A 83 -13.95 -1.09 2.95
CA GLU A 83 -13.93 -2.24 2.06
C GLU A 83 -12.51 -2.59 1.62
N ASN A 84 -12.29 -3.88 1.38
CA ASN A 84 -11.03 -4.36 0.83
C ASN A 84 -10.85 -3.81 -0.58
N ARG A 85 -9.64 -3.34 -0.89
CA ARG A 85 -9.34 -2.83 -2.23
C ARG A 85 -8.68 -3.91 -3.06
N THR A 86 -9.33 -4.31 -4.15
CA THR A 86 -8.76 -5.25 -5.11
C THR A 86 -8.13 -4.51 -6.28
N PHE A 87 -7.04 -5.05 -6.79
CA PHE A 87 -6.33 -4.55 -7.97
C PHE A 87 -5.54 -5.68 -8.63
N TRP A 88 -5.00 -5.43 -9.82
CA TRP A 88 -4.11 -6.37 -10.49
C TRP A 88 -2.86 -5.68 -11.03
N LEU A 89 -1.78 -6.45 -11.07
CA LEU A 89 -0.49 -6.05 -11.62
C LEU A 89 -0.11 -7.04 -12.69
N GLU A 90 0.26 -6.54 -13.87
CA GLU A 90 0.75 -7.38 -14.96
C GLU A 90 2.23 -7.12 -15.19
N ALA A 91 3.03 -8.16 -15.01
CA ALA A 91 4.45 -8.15 -15.29
C ALA A 91 4.72 -8.72 -16.69
N SER A 92 5.62 -8.07 -17.43
CA SER A 92 6.10 -8.53 -18.73
C SER A 92 7.02 -9.76 -18.66
N SER A 93 7.16 -10.37 -17.48
CA SER A 93 8.01 -11.55 -17.26
C SER A 93 7.45 -12.44 -16.16
N SER A 94 7.93 -13.69 -16.11
CA SER A 94 7.65 -14.64 -15.04
C SER A 94 8.41 -14.39 -13.74
N LYS A 95 9.24 -13.33 -13.67
CA LYS A 95 9.99 -12.97 -12.47
C LYS A 95 9.05 -12.49 -11.36
N GLU A 96 9.58 -12.52 -10.15
CA GLU A 96 8.90 -12.06 -8.95
C GLU A 96 8.43 -10.59 -9.08
N ILE A 97 7.26 -10.30 -8.53
CA ILE A 97 6.77 -8.95 -8.31
C ILE A 97 6.93 -8.65 -6.82
N ARG A 98 7.81 -7.70 -6.48
CA ARG A 98 7.92 -7.20 -5.11
C ARG A 98 6.99 -6.01 -4.92
N VAL A 99 6.19 -6.02 -3.86
CA VAL A 99 5.33 -4.90 -3.48
C VAL A 99 5.67 -4.48 -2.06
N GLU A 100 6.20 -3.28 -1.91
CA GLU A 100 6.36 -2.65 -0.60
C GLU A 100 5.12 -1.79 -0.32
N VAL A 101 4.55 -1.98 0.86
CA VAL A 101 3.32 -1.34 1.31
C VAL A 101 3.68 -0.43 2.46
N VAL A 102 3.42 0.86 2.31
CA VAL A 102 3.61 1.86 3.36
C VAL A 102 2.29 2.53 3.66
N VAL A 103 1.87 2.48 4.92
CA VAL A 103 0.65 3.14 5.39
C VAL A 103 1.01 4.19 6.41
N LEU A 104 0.59 5.43 6.17
CA LEU A 104 0.63 6.52 7.12
C LEU A 104 -0.76 6.73 7.73
N TYR A 105 -0.85 6.47 9.02
CA TYR A 105 -2.07 6.58 9.82
C TYR A 105 -1.96 7.77 10.77
N GLN A 106 -2.89 8.72 10.67
CA GLN A 106 -2.85 10.00 11.40
C GLN A 106 -3.89 10.10 12.52
N TYR A 107 -4.41 8.96 13.02
CA TYR A 107 -5.35 8.99 14.13
C TYR A 107 -4.62 8.94 15.47
N MET A 108 -4.91 9.92 16.34
CA MET A 108 -4.42 9.92 17.71
C MET A 108 -5.26 8.99 18.59
N VAL A 109 -4.63 7.93 19.10
CA VAL A 109 -5.18 7.08 20.17
C VAL A 109 -5.02 7.72 21.54
N ASP A 110 -5.63 7.13 22.58
CA ASP A 110 -5.78 7.72 23.92
C ASP A 110 -4.48 8.31 24.53
N ALA A 111 -3.34 7.65 24.34
CA ALA A 111 -2.05 8.18 24.78
C ALA A 111 -1.66 9.47 24.04
N GLY A 112 -1.89 9.55 22.73
CA GLY A 112 -1.68 10.74 21.91
C GLY A 112 -2.66 11.87 22.27
N LYS A 113 -3.93 11.53 22.53
CA LYS A 113 -4.92 12.50 23.04
C LYS A 113 -4.53 13.06 24.41
N LYS A 114 -4.08 12.19 25.32
CA LYS A 114 -3.58 12.59 26.65
C LYS A 114 -2.35 13.49 26.54
N LEU A 115 -1.39 13.15 25.67
CA LEU A 115 -0.21 13.97 25.41
C LEU A 115 -0.60 15.34 24.83
N LYS A 116 -1.51 15.40 23.85
CA LYS A 116 -2.04 16.66 23.30
C LYS A 116 -2.65 17.53 24.40
N GLY A 117 -3.38 16.93 25.34
CA GLY A 117 -3.98 17.64 26.48
C GLY A 117 -2.98 18.24 27.48
N LEU A 118 -1.68 17.90 27.41
CA LEU A 118 -0.63 18.53 28.23
C LEU A 118 -0.16 19.87 27.67
N PHE A 119 -0.49 20.19 26.41
CA PHE A 119 -0.11 21.44 25.78
C PHE A 119 -1.27 22.45 25.81
N PRO A 120 -0.98 23.77 25.81
CA PRO A 120 -1.99 24.80 25.64
C PRO A 120 -2.81 24.61 24.37
N SER A 121 -4.07 25.07 24.37
CA SER A 121 -5.01 24.88 23.25
C SER A 121 -4.57 25.51 21.92
N TRP A 122 -3.65 26.47 21.94
CA TRP A 122 -3.07 27.10 20.74
C TRP A 122 -1.95 26.27 20.11
N VAL A 123 -1.46 25.22 20.79
CA VAL A 123 -0.47 24.28 20.26
C VAL A 123 -1.20 23.12 19.61
N ASP A 124 -0.87 22.81 18.35
CA ASP A 124 -1.30 21.57 17.74
C ASP A 124 -0.22 20.49 17.83
N VAL A 125 -0.65 19.24 17.94
CA VAL A 125 0.22 18.08 18.03
C VAL A 125 -0.13 17.13 16.91
N THR A 126 0.80 16.96 15.96
CA THR A 126 0.69 15.95 14.91
C THR A 126 1.42 14.69 15.34
N ALA A 127 0.69 13.59 15.49
CA ALA A 127 1.26 12.27 15.67
C ALA A 127 0.79 11.36 14.53
N TYR A 128 1.70 10.51 14.04
CA TYR A 128 1.38 9.51 13.04
C TYR A 128 2.01 8.17 13.40
N SER A 129 1.35 7.11 12.96
CA SER A 129 1.88 5.75 12.97
C SER A 129 2.16 5.31 11.54
N SER A 130 3.29 4.67 11.32
CA SER A 130 3.66 4.11 10.02
C SER A 130 3.67 2.59 10.06
N PHE A 131 2.99 1.94 9.11
CA PHE A 131 3.07 0.51 8.88
C PHE A 131 3.86 0.25 7.60
N LEU A 132 4.81 -0.66 7.67
CA LEU A 132 5.65 -1.05 6.54
C LEU A 132 5.63 -2.57 6.42
N SER A 133 5.34 -3.07 5.23
CA SER A 133 5.41 -4.49 4.90
C SER A 133 5.91 -4.70 3.47
N SER A 134 6.53 -5.85 3.21
CA SER A 134 7.04 -6.24 1.89
C SER A 134 6.47 -7.60 1.52
N TYR A 135 5.97 -7.70 0.29
CA TYR A 135 5.40 -8.91 -0.29
C TYR A 135 6.12 -9.27 -1.58
N VAL A 136 6.16 -10.57 -1.88
CA VAL A 136 6.74 -11.13 -3.10
C VAL A 136 5.74 -12.11 -3.70
N PHE A 137 5.44 -11.94 -4.98
CA PHE A 137 4.46 -12.74 -5.73
C PHE A 137 5.05 -13.30 -7.02
#